data_AF-Q3APE8-F1
#
_entry.id   AF-Q3APE8-F1
#
_cell.length_a   1.000
_cell.length_b   1.000
_cell.length_c   1.000
_cell.angle_alpha   90.00
_cell.angle_beta   90.00
_cell.angle_gamma   90.00
#
_symmetry.space_group_name_H-M   'P 1'
#
loop_
_entity.id
_entity.type
_entity.pdbx_description
1 polymer ?
#
loop_
_entity_poly.entity_id
_entity_poly.type
_entity_poly.pdbx_seq_one_letter_code
_entity_poly.pdbx_strand_id
1 'polypeptide(L)'
;MEYQPSGMRALDSVERAKLGMKVFNLPFDEAEGVIDDYVSGGNYDPASVELFKDQLDTQRHIQEKAYELFDTGAQILRLVVGAVLKNMPSPLDDDKSTSRE
;
A
#
# COMPACT_ATOMS: atom_id res chain seq x y z
N MET A 1 -14.89 18.87 -20.41
CA MET A 1 -14.61 20.19 -19.79
C MET A 1 -13.44 20.79 -20.55
N GLU A 2 -13.63 21.97 -21.15
CA GLU A 2 -12.55 22.65 -21.88
C GLU A 2 -11.56 23.26 -20.88
N TYR A 3 -10.28 22.92 -21.04
CA TYR A 3 -9.18 23.47 -20.25
C TYR A 3 -8.95 24.92 -20.68
N GLN A 4 -9.40 25.88 -19.87
CA GLN A 4 -9.01 27.28 -20.04
C GLN A 4 -7.60 27.46 -19.46
N PRO A 5 -6.59 27.90 -20.23
CA PRO A 5 -5.26 28.12 -19.71
C PRO A 5 -5.28 29.36 -18.80
N SER A 6 -5.35 29.13 -17.49
CA SER A 6 -5.34 30.16 -16.44
C SER A 6 -4.00 30.91 -16.31
N GLY A 7 -3.03 30.65 -17.20
CA GLY A 7 -1.64 31.10 -17.06
C GLY A 7 -0.89 30.45 -15.90
N MET A 8 -1.57 29.63 -15.11
CA MET A 8 -1.00 28.85 -14.01
C MET A 8 -0.50 27.50 -14.53
N ARG A 9 0.62 27.04 -13.99
CA ARG A 9 1.27 25.79 -14.37
C ARG A 9 0.56 24.62 -13.70
N ALA A 10 0.12 23.63 -14.48
CA ALA A 10 -0.28 22.36 -13.92
C ALA A 10 0.96 21.60 -13.41
N LEU A 11 0.80 20.86 -12.31
CA LEU A 11 1.80 19.89 -11.86
C LEU A 11 1.97 18.83 -12.94
N ASP A 12 3.12 18.81 -13.61
CA ASP A 12 3.36 17.85 -14.69
C ASP A 12 3.66 16.45 -14.15
N SER A 13 3.58 15.44 -15.03
CA SER A 13 3.76 14.04 -14.65
C SER A 13 5.12 13.75 -13.99
N VAL A 14 6.18 14.48 -14.36
CA VAL A 14 7.52 14.30 -13.81
C VAL A 14 7.61 14.92 -12.43
N GLU A 15 7.03 16.11 -12.23
CA GLU A 15 6.93 16.76 -10.92
C GLU A 15 6.12 15.92 -9.95
N ARG A 16 4.96 15.40 -10.40
CA ARG A 16 4.13 14.48 -9.60
C ARG A 16 4.89 13.21 -9.22
N ALA A 17 5.67 12.62 -10.14
CA ALA A 17 6.48 11.45 -9.82
C ALA A 17 7.58 11.77 -8.79
N LYS A 18 8.28 12.91 -8.93
CA LYS A 18 9.30 13.34 -7.96
C LYS A 18 8.72 13.62 -6.58
N LEU A 19 7.61 14.34 -6.53
CA LEU A 19 6.89 14.61 -5.28
C LEU A 19 6.36 13.33 -4.66
N GLY A 20 5.74 12.46 -5.47
CA GLY A 20 5.25 11.16 -5.04
C GLY A 20 6.35 10.33 -4.39
N MET A 21 7.54 10.27 -4.98
CA MET A 21 8.71 9.58 -4.39
C MET A 21 9.19 10.24 -3.08
N LYS A 22 9.13 11.57 -2.99
CA LYS A 22 9.55 12.32 -1.81
C LYS A 22 8.61 12.12 -0.63
N VAL A 23 7.31 12.01 -0.91
CA VAL A 23 6.26 11.87 0.11
C VAL A 23 5.82 10.42 0.35
N PHE A 24 6.35 9.46 -0.42
CA PHE A 24 5.92 8.06 -0.40
C PHE A 24 5.89 7.40 0.99
N ASN A 25 6.85 7.75 1.85
CA ASN A 25 6.97 7.17 3.19
C ASN A 25 6.45 8.09 4.31
N LEU A 26 5.82 9.21 3.99
CA LEU A 26 5.38 10.19 4.97
C LEU A 26 3.91 9.97 5.38
N PRO A 27 3.53 10.32 6.63
CA PRO A 27 2.13 10.55 7.01
C PRO A 27 1.47 11.57 6.08
N PHE A 28 0.15 11.46 5.83
CA PHE A 28 -0.53 12.29 4.83
C PHE A 28 -0.43 13.78 5.19
N ASP A 29 -0.60 14.12 6.46
CA ASP A 29 -0.46 15.49 6.95
C ASP A 29 0.94 16.08 6.67
N GLU A 30 1.99 15.26 6.80
CA GLU A 30 3.37 15.65 6.50
C GLU A 30 3.62 15.72 4.99
N ALA A 31 3.07 14.77 4.23
CA ALA A 31 3.13 14.74 2.77
C ALA A 31 2.46 15.99 2.18
N GLU A 32 1.31 16.39 2.72
CA GLU A 32 0.58 17.57 2.32
C GLU A 32 1.41 18.83 2.53
N GLY A 33 2.02 18.99 3.70
CA GLY A 33 2.93 20.10 3.97
C GLY A 33 4.11 20.17 3.01
N VAL A 34 4.72 19.03 2.66
CA VAL A 34 5.82 18.97 1.68
C VAL A 34 5.36 19.37 0.27
N ILE A 35 4.14 19.03 -0.11
CA ILE A 35 3.55 19.42 -1.40
C ILE A 35 3.26 20.92 -1.40
N ASP A 36 2.65 21.43 -0.34
CA ASP A 36 2.34 22.85 -0.16
C ASP A 36 3.59 23.72 -0.20
N ASP A 37 4.65 23.30 0.48
CA ASP A 37 5.96 23.96 0.42
C ASP A 37 6.53 23.97 -1.00
N TYR A 38 6.44 22.86 -1.74
CA TYR A 38 6.93 22.78 -3.12
C TYR A 38 6.16 23.73 -4.04
N VAL A 39 4.83 23.75 -3.94
CA VAL A 39 3.99 24.59 -4.81
C VAL A 39 4.01 26.06 -4.42
N SER A 40 4.30 26.39 -3.15
CA SER A 40 4.43 27.78 -2.68
C SER A 40 5.52 28.57 -3.42
N GLY A 41 6.53 27.86 -3.95
CA GLY A 41 7.62 28.45 -4.73
C GLY A 41 7.29 28.69 -6.21
N GLY A 42 6.10 28.31 -6.69
CA GLY A 42 5.72 28.38 -8.10
C GLY A 42 4.30 28.89 -8.35
N ASN A 43 4.01 29.24 -9.60
CA ASN A 43 2.67 29.66 -10.03
C ASN A 43 1.86 28.44 -10.48
N TYR A 44 1.50 27.56 -9.54
CA TYR A 44 0.75 26.34 -9.84
C TYR A 44 -0.76 26.56 -9.83
N ASP A 45 -1.47 25.82 -10.68
CA ASP A 45 -2.93 25.77 -10.70
C ASP A 45 -3.45 25.00 -9.47
N PRO A 46 -4.24 25.62 -8.57
CA PRO A 46 -4.71 24.97 -7.34
C PRO A 46 -5.46 23.66 -7.58
N ALA A 47 -6.28 23.60 -8.63
CA ALA A 47 -7.04 22.40 -8.96
C ALA A 47 -6.13 21.23 -9.37
N SER A 48 -5.02 21.52 -10.04
CA SER A 48 -4.00 20.51 -10.37
C SER A 48 -3.30 19.96 -9.12
N VAL A 49 -3.04 20.82 -8.13
CA VAL A 49 -2.43 20.44 -6.84
C VAL A 49 -3.39 19.61 -6.00
N GLU A 50 -4.65 20.04 -5.86
CA GLU A 50 -5.68 19.27 -5.14
C GLU A 50 -5.89 17.89 -5.75
N LEU A 51 -5.97 17.80 -7.09
CA LEU A 51 -6.10 16.52 -7.77
C LEU A 51 -4.89 15.60 -7.50
N PHE A 52 -3.69 16.14 -7.36
CA PHE A 52 -2.52 15.36 -6.98
C PHE A 52 -2.58 14.89 -5.52
N LYS A 53 -3.01 15.74 -4.59
CA LYS A 53 -3.22 15.38 -3.18
C LYS A 53 -4.26 14.26 -3.03
N ASP A 54 -5.38 14.36 -3.74
CA ASP A 54 -6.45 13.34 -3.77
C ASP A 54 -5.95 11.99 -4.31
N GLN A 55 -5.11 12.03 -5.35
CA GLN A 55 -4.46 10.83 -5.88
C GLN A 55 -3.52 10.16 -4.86
N LEU A 56 -2.80 10.93 -4.05
CA LEU A 56 -1.93 10.41 -3.00
C LEU A 56 -2.74 9.81 -1.85
N ASP A 57 -3.81 10.47 -1.42
CA ASP A 57 -4.71 9.94 -0.39
C ASP A 57 -5.32 8.60 -0.82
N THR A 58 -5.82 8.53 -2.06
CA THR A 58 -6.34 7.30 -2.65
C THR A 58 -5.28 6.18 -2.67
N GLN A 59 -4.06 6.49 -3.10
CA GLN A 59 -2.97 5.49 -3.13
C GLN A 59 -2.63 4.97 -1.74
N ARG A 60 -2.64 5.84 -0.73
CA ARG A 60 -2.39 5.44 0.66
C ARG A 60 -3.51 4.55 1.19
N HIS A 61 -4.76 4.91 0.93
CA HIS A 61 -5.89 4.08 1.31
C HIS A 61 -5.78 2.67 0.70
N ILE A 62 -5.35 2.57 -0.56
CA ILE A 62 -5.07 1.28 -1.21
C ILE A 62 -3.95 0.52 -0.50
N GLN A 63 -2.85 1.18 -0.10
CA GLN A 63 -1.74 0.55 0.62
C GLN A 63 -2.17 0.02 1.99
N GLU A 64 -2.94 0.80 2.74
CA GLU A 64 -3.48 0.40 4.04
C GLU A 64 -4.37 -0.85 3.90
N LYS A 65 -5.28 -0.84 2.92
CA LYS A 65 -6.13 -1.99 2.61
C LYS A 65 -5.35 -3.20 2.11
N ALA A 66 -4.26 -3.00 1.36
CA ALA A 66 -3.39 -4.07 0.92
C ALA A 66 -2.66 -4.72 2.10
N TYR A 67 -2.22 -3.93 3.09
CA TYR A 67 -1.59 -4.45 4.31
C TYR A 67 -2.58 -5.25 5.15
N GLU A 68 -3.79 -4.74 5.37
CA GLU A 68 -4.88 -5.46 6.05
C GLU A 68 -5.20 -6.79 5.36
N LEU A 69 -5.27 -6.78 4.02
CA LEU A 69 -5.53 -7.97 3.23
C LEU A 69 -4.42 -9.00 3.37
N PHE A 70 -3.15 -8.55 3.34
CA PHE A 70 -1.99 -9.43 3.50
C PHE A 70 -1.96 -10.07 4.89
N ASP A 71 -2.19 -9.29 5.96
CA ASP A 71 -2.23 -9.80 7.33
C ASP A 71 -3.34 -10.84 7.49
N THR A 72 -4.54 -10.53 7.01
CA THR A 72 -5.68 -11.46 7.02
C THR A 72 -5.36 -12.73 6.23
N GLY A 73 -4.74 -12.61 5.06
CA GLY A 73 -4.28 -13.74 4.25
C GLY A 73 -3.27 -14.62 4.98
N ALA A 74 -2.33 -14.02 5.71
CA ALA A 74 -1.34 -14.75 6.52
C ALA A 74 -2.00 -15.52 7.67
N GLN A 75 -3.01 -14.93 8.32
CA GLN A 75 -3.79 -15.62 9.36
C GLN A 75 -4.53 -16.85 8.79
N ILE A 76 -5.17 -16.71 7.62
CA ILE A 76 -5.84 -17.82 6.93
C ILE A 76 -4.83 -18.93 6.60
N LEU A 77 -3.68 -18.58 6.01
CA LEU A 77 -2.62 -19.54 5.70
C LEU A 77 -2.15 -20.29 6.94
N ARG A 78 -1.96 -19.59 8.06
CA ARG A 78 -1.56 -20.19 9.33
C ARG A 78 -2.61 -21.17 9.84
N LEU A 79 -3.90 -20.83 9.75
CA LEU A 79 -4.99 -21.72 10.14
C LEU A 79 -5.04 -22.97 9.26
N VAL A 80 -4.89 -22.82 7.94
CA VAL A 80 -4.89 -23.93 6.98
C VAL A 80 -3.69 -24.84 7.22
N VAL A 81 -2.48 -24.30 7.31
CA VAL A 81 -1.26 -25.09 7.59
C VAL A 81 -1.36 -25.79 8.94
N GLY A 82 -1.84 -25.09 9.97
CA GLY A 82 -2.05 -25.68 11.29
C GLY A 82 -3.06 -26.83 11.28
N ALA A 83 -4.17 -26.69 10.55
CA ALA A 83 -5.17 -27.75 10.38
C ALA A 83 -4.64 -28.93 9.58
N VAL A 84 -3.84 -28.68 8.53
CA VAL A 84 -3.20 -29.74 7.73
C VAL A 84 -2.19 -30.52 8.57
N LEU A 85 -1.30 -29.84 9.30
CA LEU A 85 -0.32 -30.50 10.18
C LEU A 85 -1.00 -31.30 11.29
N LYS A 86 -2.08 -30.77 11.89
CA LYS A 86 -2.82 -31.46 12.95
C LYS A 86 -3.55 -32.70 12.46
N ASN A 87 -4.01 -32.72 11.21
CA ASN A 87 -4.73 -33.85 10.62
C ASN A 87 -3.83 -34.75 9.76
N MET A 88 -2.53 -34.46 9.66
CA MET A 88 -1.58 -35.32 8.97
C MET A 88 -1.32 -36.56 9.85
N PRO A 89 -1.50 -37.78 9.33
CA PRO A 89 -1.17 -38.99 10.09
C PRO A 89 0.32 -38.98 10.43
N SER A 90 0.65 -39.12 11.72
CA SER A 90 2.04 -39.21 12.17
C SER A 90 2.64 -40.55 11.74
N PRO A 91 3.82 -40.58 11.10
CA PRO A 91 4.45 -41.82 10.64
C PRO A 91 5.09 -42.66 11.77
N LEU A 92 4.74 -42.44 13.04
CA LEU A 92 5.45 -43.03 14.19
C LEU A 92 4.68 -44.11 14.96
N ASP A 93 3.48 -44.52 14.51
CA ASP A 93 2.72 -45.57 15.19
C ASP A 93 2.87 -46.98 14.56
N ASP A 94 3.61 -47.13 13.46
CA ASP A 94 3.75 -48.43 12.77
C ASP A 94 4.98 -49.28 13.14
N ASP A 95 5.86 -48.84 14.06
CA ASP A 95 7.10 -49.57 14.40
C ASP A 95 7.18 -50.09 15.85
N LYS A 96 6.07 -50.64 16.39
CA LYS A 96 6.10 -51.40 17.66
C LYS A 96 5.21 -52.65 17.68
N SER A 97 4.99 -53.28 16.54
CA SER A 97 4.19 -54.49 16.45
C SER A 97 4.74 -55.46 15.40
N THR A 98 5.95 -55.99 15.59
CA THR A 98 6.40 -57.32 15.09
C THR A 98 7.80 -57.59 15.66
N SER A 99 7.86 -58.01 16.92
CA SER A 99 9.01 -58.73 17.51
C SER A 99 8.55 -59.39 18.80
N ARG A 100 7.71 -60.42 18.65
CA ARG A 100 7.45 -61.49 19.61
C ARG A 100 6.50 -62.48 18.95
N GLU A 101 7.05 -63.55 18.40
CA GLU A 101 6.90 -64.95 18.85
C GLU A 101 7.72 -65.88 17.95
#